data_AF-A0A1X7SJ78-F1
#
_entry.id   AF-A0A1X7SJ78-F1
#
_cell.length_a   1.000
_cell.length_b   1.000
_cell.length_c   1.000
_cell.angle_alpha   90.00
_cell.angle_beta   90.00
_cell.angle_gamma   90.00
#
_symmetry.space_group_name_H-M   'P 1'
#
loop_
_entity.id
_entity.type
_entity.pdbx_description
1 polymer ?
#
loop_
_entity_poly.entity_id
_entity_poly.type
_entity_poly.pdbx_seq_one_letter_code
_entity_poly.pdbx_strand_id
1 'polypeptide(L)'
;EYNRSYTYNLLDEYHDNQATSKVYEAMLLLSLAMVAKAILTIFTFGMKVPAGLFIPSMFVGACVGRVIGIGMEQIAFIYKDSWFFKLFCSPHEACVTPGLYAMIGAAAALGGVTRMTVSLVVIMFELTGGLSYIVPIMVAVMISKWVGDAIVKDGIYDGHIHLNGFPFLDSKEDFIHDTLVC
;
A
#
# COMPACT_ATOMS: atom_id res chain seq x y z
N GLU A 1 14.44 43.99 18.12
CA GLU A 1 13.43 42.97 17.76
C GLU A 1 13.40 42.67 16.27
N TYR A 2 13.38 43.68 15.39
CA TYR A 2 13.49 43.54 13.93
C TYR A 2 14.54 42.49 13.50
N ASN A 3 15.83 42.68 13.81
CA ASN A 3 16.91 41.76 13.41
C ASN A 3 16.68 40.30 13.83
N ARG A 4 16.02 40.07 14.98
CA ARG A 4 15.72 38.72 15.48
C ARG A 4 14.63 38.04 14.62
N SER A 5 13.59 38.76 14.21
CA SER A 5 12.54 38.26 13.30
C SER A 5 13.07 37.93 11.89
N TYR A 6 14.04 38.70 11.37
CA TYR A 6 14.70 38.36 10.10
C TYR A 6 15.53 37.08 10.21
N THR A 7 16.25 36.89 11.31
CA THR A 7 17.01 35.65 11.52
C THR A 7 16.10 34.44 11.63
N TYR A 8 14.94 34.53 12.30
CA TYR A 8 13.98 33.41 12.36
C TYR A 8 13.37 33.06 10.99
N ASN A 9 12.91 34.04 10.22
CA ASN A 9 12.33 33.79 8.89
C ASN A 9 13.34 33.13 7.94
N LEU A 10 14.61 33.55 7.97
CA LEU A 10 15.68 32.93 7.17
C LEU A 10 15.95 31.48 7.62
N LEU A 11 16.03 31.25 8.93
CA LEU A 11 16.30 29.91 9.47
C LEU A 11 15.15 28.94 9.14
N ASP A 12 13.89 29.38 9.27
CA ASP A 12 12.73 28.59 8.88
C ASP A 12 12.74 28.29 7.37
N GLU A 13 13.04 29.28 6.53
CA GLU A 13 13.14 29.09 5.07
C GLU A 13 14.31 28.16 4.68
N TYR A 14 15.45 28.21 5.37
CA TYR A 14 16.57 27.29 5.15
C TYR A 14 16.23 25.86 5.60
N HIS A 15 15.60 25.70 6.76
CA HIS A 15 15.17 24.39 7.26
C HIS A 15 14.09 23.76 6.38
N ASP A 16 13.17 24.57 5.84
CA ASP A 16 12.12 24.11 4.93
C ASP A 16 12.68 23.69 3.57
N ASN A 17 13.60 24.48 2.99
CA ASN A 17 14.31 24.13 1.75
C ASN A 17 15.18 22.87 1.92
N GLN A 18 15.84 22.70 3.07
CA GLN A 18 16.63 21.52 3.38
C GLN A 18 15.77 20.28 3.62
N ALA A 19 14.60 20.43 4.25
CA ALA A 19 13.65 19.34 4.44
C ALA A 19 13.05 18.91 3.09
N THR A 20 12.65 19.88 2.27
CA THR A 20 12.05 19.67 0.95
C THR A 20 13.02 18.97 -0.01
N SER A 21 14.29 19.40 -0.08
CA SER A 21 15.31 18.73 -0.91
C SER A 21 15.55 17.28 -0.49
N LYS A 22 15.65 17.00 0.82
CA LYS A 22 15.78 15.63 1.34
C LYS A 22 14.54 14.77 1.06
N VAL A 23 13.36 15.37 1.07
CA VAL A 23 12.09 14.69 0.75
C VAL A 23 12.06 14.26 -0.72
N TYR A 24 12.48 15.11 -1.66
CA TYR A 24 12.59 14.73 -3.07
C TYR A 24 13.61 13.62 -3.31
N GLU A 25 14.78 13.69 -2.66
CA GLU A 25 15.79 12.64 -2.74
C GLU A 25 15.26 11.31 -2.19
N ALA A 26 14.57 11.34 -1.05
CA ALA A 26 13.93 10.17 -0.47
C ALA A 26 12.84 9.58 -1.37
N MET A 27 11.99 10.41 -2.00
CA MET A 27 10.97 9.93 -2.95
C MET A 27 11.59 9.25 -4.16
N LEU A 28 12.67 9.82 -4.72
CA LEU A 28 13.41 9.21 -5.83
C LEU A 28 14.02 7.87 -5.42
N LEU A 29 14.70 7.80 -4.28
CA LEU A 29 15.28 6.56 -3.75
C LEU A 29 14.21 5.49 -3.51
N LEU A 30 13.06 5.86 -2.94
CA LEU A 30 11.94 4.94 -2.72
C LEU A 30 11.34 4.43 -4.03
N SER A 31 11.18 5.30 -5.02
CA SER A 31 10.67 4.91 -6.35
C SER A 31 11.63 3.95 -7.06
N LEU A 32 12.94 4.22 -7.01
CA LEU A 32 13.96 3.34 -7.57
C LEU A 32 14.00 2.00 -6.83
N ALA A 33 13.94 2.00 -5.50
CA ALA A 33 13.89 0.80 -4.68
C ALA A 33 12.65 -0.05 -4.98
N MET A 34 11.48 0.58 -5.17
CA MET A 34 10.24 -0.09 -5.55
C MET A 34 10.39 -0.80 -6.90
N VAL A 35 10.87 -0.11 -7.94
CA VAL A 35 11.06 -0.69 -9.28
C VAL A 35 12.08 -1.82 -9.25
N ALA A 36 13.23 -1.60 -8.61
CA ALA A 36 14.26 -2.63 -8.47
C ALA A 36 13.73 -3.87 -7.74
N LYS A 37 12.97 -3.69 -6.65
CA LYS A 37 12.35 -4.80 -5.92
C LYS A 37 11.30 -5.51 -6.74
N ALA A 38 10.43 -4.81 -7.46
CA ALA A 38 9.44 -5.43 -8.33
C ALA A 38 10.10 -6.33 -9.38
N ILE A 39 11.16 -5.85 -10.04
CA ILE A 39 11.92 -6.63 -11.02
C ILE A 39 12.57 -7.86 -10.36
N LEU A 40 13.26 -7.69 -9.23
CA LEU A 40 13.88 -8.79 -8.49
C LEU A 40 12.86 -9.84 -8.06
N THR A 41 11.62 -9.44 -7.76
CA THR A 41 10.58 -10.37 -7.33
C THR A 41 10.04 -11.22 -8.47
N ILE A 42 9.94 -10.67 -9.68
CA ILE A 42 9.59 -11.42 -10.89
C ILE A 42 10.66 -12.49 -11.16
N PHE A 43 11.94 -12.10 -11.11
CA PHE A 43 13.04 -13.06 -11.29
C PHE A 43 13.05 -14.14 -10.20
N THR A 44 12.85 -13.76 -8.93
CA THR A 44 12.86 -14.69 -7.81
C THR A 44 11.69 -15.68 -7.88
N PHE A 45 10.51 -15.23 -8.31
CA PHE A 45 9.36 -16.10 -8.50
C PHE A 45 9.56 -17.15 -9.60
N GLY A 46 10.36 -16.82 -10.63
CA GLY A 46 10.69 -17.76 -11.70
C GLY A 46 11.76 -18.80 -11.35
N MET A 47 12.45 -18.67 -10.21
CA MET A 47 13.50 -19.61 -9.80
C MET A 47 12.93 -20.80 -9.02
N LYS A 48 13.55 -21.98 -9.18
CA LYS A 48 13.23 -23.21 -8.41
C LYS A 48 13.82 -23.15 -6.99
N VAL A 49 13.44 -22.13 -6.23
CA VAL A 49 13.89 -21.93 -4.84
C VAL A 49 12.66 -21.75 -3.95
N PRO A 50 12.60 -22.41 -2.77
CA PRO A 50 11.52 -22.17 -1.81
C PRO A 50 11.60 -20.72 -1.31
N ALA A 51 10.72 -19.86 -1.80
CA ALA A 51 10.64 -18.45 -1.45
C ALA A 51 9.18 -17.99 -1.30
N GLY A 52 8.97 -16.95 -0.48
CA GLY A 52 7.65 -16.35 -0.28
C GLY A 52 7.45 -15.09 -1.11
N LEU A 53 6.24 -14.92 -1.67
CA LEU A 53 5.83 -13.72 -2.40
C LEU A 53 5.20 -12.63 -1.52
N PHE A 54 4.81 -12.97 -0.29
CA PHE A 54 4.05 -12.08 0.58
C PHE A 54 4.84 -10.81 0.97
N ILE A 55 6.00 -10.97 1.61
CA ILE A 55 6.85 -9.85 2.04
C ILE A 55 7.26 -8.93 0.87
N PRO A 56 7.74 -9.43 -0.28
CA PRO A 56 8.11 -8.55 -1.38
C PRO A 56 6.93 -7.73 -1.94
N SER A 57 5.75 -8.34 -2.10
CA SER A 57 4.56 -7.63 -2.58
C SER A 57 4.10 -6.58 -1.56
N MET A 58 4.21 -6.87 -0.26
CA MET A 58 3.95 -5.91 0.82
C MET A 58 4.88 -4.71 0.74
N PHE A 59 6.17 -4.96 0.52
CA PHE A 59 7.19 -3.91 0.43
C PHE A 59 6.93 -2.97 -0.76
N VAL A 60 6.64 -3.53 -1.94
CA VAL A 60 6.33 -2.72 -3.13
C VAL A 60 5.10 -1.84 -2.87
N GLY A 61 4.03 -2.41 -2.29
CA GLY A 61 2.85 -1.64 -1.90
C GLY A 61 3.14 -0.57 -0.83
N ALA A 62 4.00 -0.87 0.14
CA ALA A 62 4.41 0.08 1.17
C ALA A 62 5.15 1.29 0.59
N CYS A 63 6.05 1.05 -0.36
CA CYS A 63 6.76 2.12 -1.06
C CYS A 63 5.79 3.03 -1.83
N VAL A 64 4.85 2.45 -2.58
CA VAL A 64 3.80 3.23 -3.29
C VAL A 64 2.99 4.06 -2.31
N GLY A 65 2.49 3.43 -1.25
CA GLY A 65 1.73 4.10 -0.22
C GLY A 65 2.52 5.23 0.44
N ARG A 66 3.82 5.03 0.71
CA ARG A 66 4.68 6.05 1.29
C ARG A 66 4.90 7.24 0.36
N VAL A 67 5.12 7.01 -0.93
CA VAL A 67 5.27 8.08 -1.93
C VAL A 67 3.98 8.90 -2.03
N ILE A 68 2.82 8.24 -2.06
CA ILE A 68 1.51 8.92 -2.05
C ILE A 68 1.30 9.71 -0.75
N GLY A 69 1.66 9.13 0.41
CA GLY A 69 1.52 9.78 1.71
C GLY A 69 2.36 11.06 1.82
N ILE A 70 3.62 11.03 1.36
CA ILE A 70 4.49 12.20 1.31
C ILE A 70 3.91 13.25 0.34
N GLY A 71 3.44 12.83 -0.84
CA GLY A 71 2.79 13.75 -1.78
C GLY A 71 1.56 14.42 -1.20
N MET A 72 0.72 13.66 -0.48
CA MET A 72 -0.48 14.17 0.18
C MET A 72 -0.15 15.15 1.31
N GLU A 73 0.91 14.89 2.07
CA GLU A 73 1.43 15.80 3.08
C GLU A 73 1.83 17.15 2.46
N GLN A 74 2.59 17.14 1.36
CA GLN A 74 2.98 18.36 0.63
C GLN A 74 1.77 19.14 0.09
N ILE A 75 0.79 18.44 -0.48
CA ILE A 75 -0.44 19.06 -1.00
C ILE A 75 -1.24 19.69 0.16
N ALA A 76 -1.31 19.02 1.31
CA ALA A 76 -2.00 19.54 2.49
C ALA A 76 -1.36 20.83 3.03
N PHE A 77 -0.03 20.95 2.94
CA PHE A 77 0.67 22.19 3.30
C PHE A 77 0.32 23.36 2.37
N ILE A 78 0.23 23.12 1.05
CA ILE A 78 -0.06 24.16 0.05
C ILE A 78 -1.53 24.62 0.12
N TYR A 79 -2.48 23.69 0.31
CA TYR A 79 -3.92 23.97 0.25
C TYR A 79 -4.60 24.02 1.63
N LYS A 80 -3.91 24.53 2.64
CA LYS A 80 -4.37 24.61 4.04
C LYS A 80 -5.69 25.37 4.23
N ASP A 81 -6.00 26.31 3.34
CA ASP A 81 -7.21 27.14 3.44
C ASP A 81 -8.47 26.55 2.82
N SER A 82 -8.36 25.45 2.09
CA SER A 82 -9.51 24.80 1.47
C SER A 82 -10.45 24.19 2.53
N TRP A 83 -11.77 24.30 2.29
CA TRP A 83 -12.84 23.71 3.13
C TRP A 83 -12.56 22.24 3.47
N PHE A 84 -12.02 21.48 2.50
CA PHE A 84 -11.85 20.05 2.61
C PHE A 84 -10.78 19.69 3.65
N PHE A 85 -9.61 20.33 3.58
CA PHE A 85 -8.54 20.09 4.54
C PHE A 85 -8.87 20.66 5.92
N LYS A 86 -9.62 21.76 6.03
CA LYS A 86 -10.08 22.26 7.34
C LYS A 86 -11.01 21.29 8.10
N LEU A 87 -11.79 20.48 7.39
CA LEU A 87 -12.76 19.57 8.00
C LEU A 87 -12.12 18.30 8.59
N PHE A 88 -11.06 17.78 7.95
CA PHE A 88 -10.40 16.53 8.35
C PHE A 88 -9.16 16.75 9.22
N CYS A 89 -8.73 18.00 9.38
CA CYS A 89 -7.46 18.35 10.00
C CYS A 89 -7.68 19.16 11.27
N SER A 90 -7.50 18.54 12.44
CA SER A 90 -7.49 19.28 13.70
C SER A 90 -6.19 20.07 13.84
N PRO A 91 -6.22 21.33 14.31
CA PRO A 91 -5.04 22.20 14.42
C PRO A 91 -3.97 21.72 15.43
N HIS A 92 -4.23 20.65 16.18
CA HIS A 92 -3.38 20.15 17.26
C HIS A 92 -2.72 18.78 16.97
N GLU A 93 -3.03 18.13 15.84
CA GLU A 93 -2.45 16.82 15.47
C GLU A 93 -1.93 16.80 14.04
N ALA A 94 -0.98 15.88 13.77
CA ALA A 94 -0.44 15.67 12.43
C ALA A 94 -1.53 15.14 11.49
N CYS A 95 -2.07 16.04 10.68
CA CYS A 95 -3.14 15.83 9.71
C CYS A 95 -2.99 14.59 8.82
N VAL A 96 -1.77 14.37 8.33
CA VAL A 96 -1.43 13.33 7.36
C VAL A 96 -0.20 12.62 7.88
N THR A 97 -0.36 11.34 8.22
CA THR A 97 0.77 10.50 8.63
C THR A 97 1.17 9.60 7.45
N PRO A 98 2.33 9.83 6.80
CA PRO A 98 2.74 9.04 5.63
C PRO A 98 2.98 7.56 5.97
N GLY A 99 3.13 7.20 7.25
CA GLY A 99 3.18 5.83 7.72
C GLY A 99 1.87 5.06 7.50
N LEU A 100 0.72 5.70 7.73
CA LEU A 100 -0.59 5.05 7.54
C LEU A 100 -0.84 4.75 6.07
N TYR A 101 -0.49 5.68 5.17
CA TYR A 101 -0.59 5.47 3.73
C TYR A 101 0.30 4.31 3.26
N ALA A 102 1.51 4.18 3.82
CA ALA A 102 2.38 3.03 3.54
C ALA A 102 1.73 1.70 3.96
N MET A 103 1.12 1.64 5.14
CA MET A 103 0.42 0.44 5.61
C MET A 103 -0.79 0.08 4.73
N ILE A 104 -1.61 1.07 4.35
CA ILE A 104 -2.77 0.86 3.47
C ILE A 104 -2.31 0.37 2.09
N GLY A 105 -1.26 0.98 1.51
CA GLY A 105 -0.70 0.58 0.23
C GLY A 105 -0.11 -0.84 0.25
N ALA A 106 0.58 -1.19 1.34
CA ALA A 106 1.10 -2.53 1.57
C ALA A 106 -0.03 -3.58 1.60
N ALA A 107 -1.08 -3.31 2.37
CA ALA A 107 -2.25 -4.18 2.48
C ALA A 107 -2.99 -4.33 1.15
N ALA A 108 -3.21 -3.22 0.44
CA ALA A 108 -3.90 -3.20 -0.84
C ALA A 108 -3.13 -3.99 -1.92
N ALA A 109 -1.81 -3.81 -2.02
CA ALA A 109 -1.00 -4.55 -2.99
C ALA A 109 -1.00 -6.06 -2.70
N LEU A 110 -0.84 -6.46 -1.43
CA LEU A 110 -0.91 -7.85 -1.02
C LEU A 110 -2.28 -8.49 -1.28
N GLY A 111 -3.36 -7.77 -0.95
CA GLY A 111 -4.72 -8.25 -1.16
C GLY A 111 -5.07 -8.39 -2.65
N GLY A 112 -4.51 -7.52 -3.49
CA GLY A 112 -4.64 -7.61 -4.94
C GLY A 112 -3.88 -8.79 -5.55
N VAL A 113 -2.67 -9.10 -5.04
CA VAL A 113 -1.86 -10.22 -5.57
C VAL A 113 -2.38 -11.58 -5.10
N THR A 114 -2.75 -11.69 -3.82
CA THR A 114 -3.09 -12.97 -3.18
C THR A 114 -4.58 -13.26 -3.13
N ARG A 115 -5.44 -12.27 -3.40
CA ARG A 115 -6.90 -12.32 -3.25
C ARG A 115 -7.41 -12.66 -1.84
N MET A 116 -6.52 -12.67 -0.84
CA MET A 116 -6.84 -12.86 0.58
C MET A 116 -7.24 -11.51 1.19
N THR A 117 -8.52 -11.33 1.53
CA THR A 117 -9.03 -10.05 2.05
C THR A 117 -9.17 -10.03 3.58
N VAL A 118 -9.96 -10.93 4.17
CA VAL A 118 -10.29 -10.86 5.61
C VAL A 118 -9.06 -11.14 6.48
N SER A 119 -8.37 -12.25 6.25
CA SER A 119 -7.20 -12.65 7.06
C SER A 119 -6.07 -11.63 7.00
N LEU A 120 -5.84 -11.05 5.83
CA LEU A 120 -4.82 -10.02 5.64
C LEU A 120 -5.11 -8.77 6.46
N VAL A 121 -6.36 -8.28 6.41
CA VAL A 121 -6.78 -7.10 7.17
C VAL A 121 -6.62 -7.33 8.67
N VAL A 122 -6.96 -8.53 9.17
CA VAL A 122 -6.77 -8.89 10.58
C VAL A 122 -5.29 -8.89 10.95
N ILE A 123 -4.41 -9.49 10.13
CA ILE A 123 -2.96 -9.48 10.39
C ILE A 123 -2.43 -8.03 10.45
N MET A 124 -2.83 -7.17 9.51
CA MET A 124 -2.40 -5.76 9.52
C MET A 124 -2.93 -4.98 10.72
N PHE A 125 -4.17 -5.27 11.15
CA PHE A 125 -4.76 -4.70 12.34
C PHE A 125 -3.97 -5.10 13.60
N GLU A 126 -3.70 -6.39 13.80
CA GLU A 126 -2.92 -6.90 14.93
C GLU A 126 -1.52 -6.29 14.98
N LEU A 127 -0.88 -6.11 13.82
CA LEU A 127 0.44 -5.50 13.71
C LEU A 127 0.43 -3.98 14.00
N THR A 128 -0.67 -3.29 13.70
CA THR A 128 -0.78 -1.83 13.88
C THR A 128 -1.27 -1.45 15.28
N GLY A 129 -1.99 -2.34 15.98
CA GLY A 129 -2.41 -2.16 17.37
C GLY A 129 -3.48 -1.07 17.59
N GLY A 130 -4.14 -0.59 16.54
CA GLY A 130 -5.14 0.49 16.60
C GLY A 130 -6.40 0.19 15.80
N LEU A 131 -7.56 0.18 16.47
CA LEU A 131 -8.87 -0.13 15.87
C LEU A 131 -9.38 0.93 14.89
N SER A 132 -8.98 2.19 15.06
CA SER A 132 -9.53 3.32 14.30
C SER A 132 -9.24 3.26 12.80
N TYR A 133 -8.22 2.50 12.39
CA TYR A 133 -7.75 2.45 10.99
C TYR A 133 -8.16 1.18 10.23
N ILE A 134 -8.95 0.29 10.84
CA ILE A 134 -9.34 -0.98 10.21
C ILE A 134 -10.30 -0.79 9.03
N VAL A 135 -11.25 0.13 9.16
CA VAL A 135 -12.27 0.42 8.13
C VAL A 135 -11.64 0.92 6.82
N PRO A 136 -10.76 1.95 6.81
CA PRO A 136 -10.15 2.40 5.56
C PRO A 136 -9.23 1.35 4.92
N ILE A 137 -8.53 0.54 5.71
CA ILE A 137 -7.70 -0.57 5.19
C ILE A 137 -8.60 -1.61 4.50
N MET A 138 -9.71 -1.99 5.10
CA MET A 138 -10.65 -2.96 4.53
C MET A 138 -11.22 -2.48 3.20
N VAL A 139 -11.65 -1.20 3.13
CA VAL A 139 -12.16 -0.60 1.89
C VAL A 139 -11.09 -0.61 0.80
N ALA A 140 -9.84 -0.21 1.11
CA ALA A 140 -8.75 -0.22 0.15
C ALA A 140 -8.43 -1.63 -0.37
N VAL A 141 -8.41 -2.63 0.51
CA VAL A 141 -8.18 -4.03 0.14
C VAL A 141 -9.32 -4.58 -0.72
N MET A 142 -10.57 -4.25 -0.41
CA MET A 142 -11.72 -4.66 -1.24
C MET A 142 -11.67 -4.04 -2.63
N ILE A 143 -11.36 -2.74 -2.74
CA ILE A 143 -11.21 -2.07 -4.03
C ILE A 143 -10.07 -2.73 -4.84
N SER A 144 -8.92 -2.99 -4.20
CA SER A 144 -7.80 -3.68 -4.86
C SER A 144 -8.18 -5.08 -5.34
N LYS A 145 -8.94 -5.82 -4.53
CA LYS A 145 -9.46 -7.13 -4.91
C LYS A 145 -10.36 -7.01 -6.15
N TRP A 146 -11.37 -6.13 -6.13
CA TRP A 146 -12.30 -5.94 -7.25
C TRP A 146 -11.61 -5.51 -8.53
N VAL A 147 -10.69 -4.53 -8.43
CA VAL A 147 -9.92 -4.06 -9.59
C VAL A 147 -9.12 -5.21 -10.18
N GLY A 148 -8.49 -6.03 -9.35
CA GLY A 148 -7.73 -7.15 -9.88
C GLY A 148 -8.61 -8.31 -10.38
N ASP A 149 -9.74 -8.63 -9.72
CA ASP A 149 -10.69 -9.65 -10.18
C ASP A 149 -11.26 -9.28 -11.56
N ALA A 150 -11.39 -7.98 -11.85
CA ALA A 150 -11.79 -7.48 -13.16
C ALA A 150 -10.74 -7.70 -14.26
N ILE A 151 -9.44 -7.73 -13.91
CA ILE A 151 -8.34 -7.91 -14.87
C ILE A 151 -8.00 -9.39 -15.03
N VAL A 152 -7.85 -10.11 -13.92
CA VAL A 152 -7.50 -11.53 -13.86
C VAL A 152 -8.36 -12.20 -12.79
N LYS A 153 -9.06 -13.26 -13.18
CA LYS A 153 -10.01 -13.97 -12.33
C LYS A 153 -9.36 -14.66 -11.12
N ASP A 154 -8.13 -15.15 -11.29
CA ASP A 154 -7.44 -15.94 -10.27
C ASP A 154 -6.34 -15.14 -9.56
N GLY A 155 -6.11 -15.48 -8.29
CA GLY A 155 -4.94 -15.00 -7.55
C GLY A 155 -3.66 -15.72 -8.00
N ILE A 156 -2.49 -15.22 -7.59
CA ILE A 156 -1.22 -15.84 -7.98
C ILE A 156 -1.06 -17.28 -7.48
N TYR A 157 -1.64 -17.58 -6.30
CA TYR A 157 -1.60 -18.92 -5.72
C TYR A 157 -2.51 -19.89 -6.45
N ASP A 158 -3.74 -19.48 -6.75
CA ASP A 158 -4.71 -20.29 -7.50
C ASP A 158 -4.19 -20.59 -8.92
N GLY A 159 -3.63 -19.57 -9.59
CA GLY A 159 -2.99 -19.75 -10.90
C GLY A 159 -1.82 -20.74 -10.86
N HIS A 160 -1.01 -20.73 -9.80
CA HIS A 160 0.10 -21.69 -9.66
C HIS A 160 -0.39 -23.14 -9.42
N ILE A 161 -1.51 -23.31 -8.72
CA ILE A 161 -2.15 -24.61 -8.53
C ILE A 161 -2.65 -25.16 -9.87
N HIS A 162 -3.36 -24.33 -10.64
CA HIS A 162 -3.88 -24.71 -11.96
C HIS A 162 -2.74 -25.04 -12.95
N LEU A 163 -1.65 -24.27 -12.95
CA LEU A 163 -0.49 -24.51 -13.81
C LEU A 163 0.23 -25.83 -13.50
N ASN A 164 0.25 -26.26 -12.24
CA ASN A 164 0.86 -27.53 -11.84
C ASN A 164 -0.09 -28.74 -12.00
N GLY A 165 -1.37 -28.50 -12.32
CA GLY A 165 -2.36 -29.57 -12.49
C GLY A 165 -2.69 -30.32 -11.19
N PHE A 166 -2.55 -29.67 -10.04
CA PHE A 166 -2.94 -30.29 -8.77
C PHE A 166 -4.47 -30.38 -8.66
N PRO A 167 -5.04 -31.51 -8.20
CA PRO A 167 -6.47 -31.63 -7.99
C PRO A 167 -6.88 -30.79 -6.76
N PHE A 168 -7.32 -29.56 -7.03
CA PHE A 168 -7.88 -28.64 -6.03
C PHE A 168 -9.39 -28.51 -6.23
N LEU A 169 -10.15 -28.69 -5.16
CA LEU A 169 -11.60 -28.54 -5.17
C LEU A 169 -11.92 -27.10 -4.76
N ASP A 170 -12.23 -26.24 -5.72
CA ASP A 170 -12.63 -24.87 -5.40
C ASP A 170 -14.07 -24.87 -4.87
N SER A 171 -14.27 -24.25 -3.70
CA SER A 171 -15.59 -23.99 -3.11
C SER A 171 -16.45 -23.01 -3.92
N LYS A 172 -15.84 -22.29 -4.88
CA LYS A 172 -16.51 -21.31 -5.74
C LYS A 172 -17.05 -21.91 -7.03
N GLU A 173 -16.65 -23.15 -7.37
CA GLU A 173 -17.09 -23.83 -8.58
C GLU A 173 -18.25 -24.78 -8.24
N ASP A 174 -19.43 -24.51 -8.79
CA ASP A 174 -20.57 -25.42 -8.70
C ASP A 174 -20.34 -26.59 -9.65
N PHE A 175 -19.85 -27.71 -9.12
CA PHE A 175 -19.85 -28.98 -9.85
C PHE A 175 -21.30 -29.46 -9.95
N ILE A 176 -21.93 -29.28 -11.11
CA ILE A 176 -23.16 -29.98 -11.44
C ILE A 176 -22.79 -31.47 -11.48
N HIS A 177 -23.11 -32.20 -10.43
CA HIS A 177 -23.00 -33.66 -10.43
C HIS A 177 -24.00 -34.21 -11.44
N ASP A 178 -23.58 -34.41 -12.68
CA ASP A 178 -24.25 -35.34 -13.57
C ASP A 178 -24.08 -36.74 -12.98
N THR A 179 -25.05 -37.17 -12.18
CA THR A 179 -25.20 -38.54 -11.66
C THR A 179 -25.59 -39.55 -12.75
N LEU A 180 -25.18 -39.30 -14.00
CA LEU A 180 -25.41 -40.17 -15.16
C LEU A 180 -24.09 -40.77 -15.64
N VAL A 181 -23.51 -41.63 -14.81
CA VAL A 181 -22.69 -42.73 -15.29
C VAL A 181 -23.31 -43.99 -14.71
N CYS A 182 -24.28 -44.54 -15.45
CA CYS A 182 -24.73 -45.92 -15.32
C CYS A 182 -23.80 -46.84 -16.13
#